data_AF-A0A398CCH6-F1
#
_entry.id   AF-A0A398CCH6-F1
#
_cell.length_a   1.000
_cell.length_b   1.000
_cell.length_c   1.000
_cell.angle_alpha   90.00
_cell.angle_beta   90.00
_cell.angle_gamma   90.00
#
_symmetry.space_group_name_H-M   'P 1'
#
loop_
_entity.id
_entity.type
_entity.pdbx_description
1 polymer ?
#
loop_
_entity_poly.entity_id
_entity_poly.type
_entity_poly.pdbx_seq_one_letter_code
_entity_poly.pdbx_strand_id
1 'polypeptide(L)'
;MPRWLRSGLAAILFLVWLAPAQVSAYSYGDANTEDVAETFKLIESSLGGASADWSAAAAALQTRRSEIKSHFGEAVAVTLDKNAEAKDAKLLIANFKAVLVMNLDRRFTYAKKDLGDYAGAKLLLAKAKATYDVLAPYLSSGTDEINQAFDDALEALGNPGLFGVGKKEADPDVFKKKVDFVYAKVKPSFPYKAYVKPVVKEEAKPSPSKEPSVASPEVKPDKKPAAATNEAAATATPSASPSVSPSPSPSPSESAEAQPSPSASASAEPSQEASEPEASESLAPSEDAGAATAEAATEDQPSQEASAGHAPMERSNKTNGKVTVFVIGGVVIVGGGILWFIRKKGWI
;
A
#
# COMPACT_ATOMS: atom_id res chain seq x y z
N MET A 1 -49.92 -1.37 -7.55
CA MET A 1 -49.02 -0.27 -7.11
C MET A 1 -49.41 1.01 -7.79
N PRO A 2 -49.57 2.12 -7.06
CA PRO A 2 -49.97 3.37 -7.66
C PRO A 2 -48.83 3.93 -8.53
N ARG A 3 -49.18 4.61 -9.62
CA ARG A 3 -48.23 5.00 -10.69
C ARG A 3 -47.08 5.87 -10.17
N TRP A 4 -47.34 6.71 -9.17
CA TRP A 4 -46.32 7.54 -8.50
C TRP A 4 -45.28 6.72 -7.73
N LEU A 5 -45.66 5.56 -7.17
CA LEU A 5 -44.75 4.68 -6.46
C LEU A 5 -43.81 3.94 -7.43
N ARG A 6 -44.30 3.60 -8.62
CA ARG A 6 -43.48 3.01 -9.70
C ARG A 6 -42.48 4.01 -10.26
N SER A 7 -42.91 5.26 -10.46
CA SER A 7 -42.02 6.35 -10.92
C SER A 7 -40.96 6.71 -9.87
N GLY A 8 -41.32 6.73 -8.58
CA GLY A 8 -40.37 6.94 -7.50
C GLY A 8 -39.33 5.82 -7.41
N LEU A 9 -39.76 4.56 -7.53
CA LEU A 9 -38.86 3.40 -7.51
C LEU A 9 -37.91 3.38 -8.71
N ALA A 10 -38.40 3.74 -9.91
CA ALA A 10 -37.59 3.83 -11.12
C ALA A 10 -36.53 4.95 -11.03
N ALA A 11 -36.88 6.11 -10.45
CA ALA A 11 -35.93 7.20 -10.22
C ALA A 11 -34.82 6.80 -9.24
N ILE A 12 -35.18 6.08 -8.17
CA ILE A 12 -34.20 5.58 -7.18
C ILE A 12 -33.28 4.52 -7.80
N LEU A 13 -33.81 3.59 -8.61
CA LEU A 13 -33.00 2.59 -9.32
C LEU A 13 -32.04 3.24 -10.32
N PHE A 14 -32.48 4.29 -11.00
CA PHE A 14 -31.63 5.05 -11.91
C PHE A 14 -30.51 5.79 -11.16
N LEU A 15 -30.79 6.39 -10.01
CA LEU A 15 -29.78 7.02 -9.16
C LEU A 15 -28.75 6.03 -8.58
N VAL A 16 -29.15 4.79 -8.27
CA VAL A 16 -28.22 3.73 -7.84
C VAL A 16 -27.32 3.27 -8.99
N TRP A 17 -27.80 3.32 -10.24
CA TRP A 17 -27.02 2.97 -11.42
C TRP A 17 -25.98 4.04 -11.81
N LEU A 18 -26.22 5.32 -11.49
CA LEU A 18 -25.25 6.40 -11.69
C LEU A 18 -24.18 6.49 -10.60
N ALA A 19 -24.29 5.71 -9.52
CA ALA A 19 -23.27 5.69 -8.48
C ALA A 19 -21.99 4.99 -9.00
N PRO A 20 -20.80 5.60 -8.89
CA PRO A 20 -19.56 4.98 -9.35
C PRO A 20 -19.30 3.69 -8.55
N ALA A 21 -19.42 2.55 -9.23
CA ALA A 21 -19.09 1.23 -8.69
C ALA A 21 -17.57 1.04 -8.65
N GLN A 22 -16.88 1.80 -7.81
CA GLN A 22 -15.44 1.65 -7.56
C GLN A 22 -15.17 1.85 -6.06
N VAL A 23 -15.87 1.08 -5.22
CA VAL A 23 -15.31 0.73 -3.91
C VAL A 23 -14.58 -0.58 -4.13
N SER A 24 -13.33 -0.49 -4.58
CA SER A 24 -12.39 -1.59 -4.33
C SER A 24 -12.29 -1.61 -2.81
N ALA A 25 -12.99 -2.57 -2.18
CA ALA A 25 -12.93 -2.77 -0.73
C ALA A 25 -11.47 -3.11 -0.44
N TYR A 26 -10.72 -2.06 -0.15
CA TYR A 26 -9.29 -2.12 0.01
C TYR A 26 -9.06 -3.04 1.20
N SER A 27 -8.56 -4.24 0.94
CA SER A 27 -8.46 -5.30 1.93
C SER A 27 -7.33 -4.98 2.91
N TYR A 28 -7.59 -4.03 3.81
CA TYR A 28 -6.69 -3.65 4.89
C TYR A 28 -6.56 -4.76 5.96
N GLY A 29 -7.40 -5.79 5.89
CA GLY A 29 -7.49 -6.86 6.88
C GLY A 29 -7.03 -8.24 6.41
N ASP A 30 -6.79 -8.45 5.12
CA ASP A 30 -6.28 -9.76 4.67
C ASP A 30 -4.80 -9.88 5.03
N ALA A 31 -4.48 -10.92 5.80
CA ALA A 31 -3.12 -11.22 6.23
C ALA A 31 -2.24 -11.65 5.05
N ASN A 32 -2.84 -12.19 4.00
CA ASN A 32 -2.16 -12.74 2.83
C ASN A 32 -1.95 -11.71 1.71
N THR A 33 -2.42 -10.47 1.88
CA THR A 33 -2.18 -9.37 0.94
C THR A 33 -1.25 -8.32 1.55
N GLU A 34 -0.37 -7.78 0.73
CA GLU A 34 0.48 -6.64 1.11
C GLU A 34 0.43 -5.58 0.01
N ASP A 35 0.04 -4.37 0.39
CA ASP A 35 -0.32 -3.30 -0.54
C ASP A 35 0.79 -2.87 -1.49
N VAL A 36 2.01 -2.80 -0.98
CA VAL A 36 3.19 -2.44 -1.76
C VAL A 36 3.52 -3.58 -2.73
N ALA A 37 3.38 -4.84 -2.28
CA ALA A 37 3.55 -6.03 -3.12
C ALA A 37 2.47 -6.16 -4.21
N GLU A 38 1.20 -5.86 -3.92
CA GLU A 38 0.13 -5.83 -4.93
C GLU A 38 0.37 -4.73 -5.96
N THR A 39 0.85 -3.57 -5.51
CA THR A 39 1.22 -2.47 -6.41
C THR A 39 2.37 -2.87 -7.35
N PHE A 40 3.34 -3.64 -6.85
CA PHE A 40 4.39 -4.19 -7.69
C PHE A 40 3.82 -5.11 -8.79
N LYS A 41 2.90 -6.02 -8.45
CA LYS A 41 2.26 -6.90 -9.45
C LYS A 41 1.54 -6.10 -10.53
N LEU A 42 0.84 -5.02 -10.16
CA LEU A 42 0.18 -4.13 -11.12
C LEU A 42 1.18 -3.43 -12.04
N ILE A 43 2.29 -2.91 -11.49
CA ILE A 43 3.36 -2.27 -12.28
C ILE A 43 3.99 -3.29 -13.24
N GLU A 44 4.36 -4.47 -12.74
CA GLU A 44 5.02 -5.50 -13.54
C GLU A 44 4.12 -6.01 -14.66
N SER A 45 2.84 -6.29 -14.38
CA SER A 45 1.87 -6.68 -15.41
C SER A 45 1.61 -5.58 -16.43
N SER A 46 1.55 -4.31 -16.02
CA SER A 46 1.39 -3.17 -16.94
C SER A 46 2.58 -3.01 -17.89
N LEU A 47 3.79 -3.34 -17.43
CA LEU A 47 5.02 -3.15 -18.20
C LEU A 47 5.48 -4.41 -18.95
N GLY A 48 4.97 -5.59 -18.59
CA GLY A 48 5.38 -6.88 -19.15
C GLY A 48 4.70 -7.29 -20.47
N GLY A 49 3.68 -6.55 -20.92
CA GLY A 49 2.96 -6.83 -22.17
C GLY A 49 3.71 -6.42 -23.45
N ALA A 50 3.13 -6.75 -24.62
CA ALA A 50 3.70 -6.40 -25.94
C ALA A 50 3.87 -4.88 -26.15
N SER A 51 3.05 -4.08 -25.47
CA SER A 51 3.19 -2.63 -25.36
C SER A 51 3.10 -2.24 -23.89
N ALA A 52 4.18 -1.68 -23.34
CA ALA A 52 4.22 -1.24 -21.95
C ALA A 52 3.23 -0.11 -21.68
N ASP A 53 2.28 -0.33 -20.77
CA ASP A 53 1.34 0.68 -20.30
C ASP A 53 1.97 1.49 -19.16
N TRP A 54 2.73 2.51 -19.55
CA TRP A 54 3.37 3.44 -18.64
C TRP A 54 2.36 4.28 -17.83
N SER A 55 1.15 4.50 -18.36
CA SER A 55 0.13 5.28 -17.66
C SER A 55 -0.43 4.49 -16.49
N ALA A 56 -0.78 3.22 -16.72
CA ALA A 56 -1.24 2.32 -15.66
C ALA A 56 -0.15 2.09 -14.60
N ALA A 57 1.09 1.85 -15.03
CA ALA A 57 2.22 1.66 -14.11
C ALA A 57 2.48 2.89 -13.23
N ALA A 58 2.47 4.11 -13.81
CA ALA A 58 2.64 5.35 -13.06
C ALA A 58 1.48 5.59 -12.09
N ALA A 59 0.22 5.32 -12.49
CA ALA A 59 -0.94 5.46 -11.62
C ALA A 59 -0.90 4.49 -10.42
N ALA A 60 -0.50 3.24 -10.66
CA ALA A 60 -0.29 2.26 -9.60
C ALA A 60 0.79 2.74 -8.60
N LEU A 61 1.94 3.19 -9.10
CA LEU A 61 3.01 3.74 -8.26
C LEU A 61 2.53 4.95 -7.42
N GLN A 62 1.80 5.89 -8.03
CA GLN A 62 1.31 7.08 -7.32
C GLN A 62 0.36 6.72 -6.16
N THR A 63 -0.43 5.67 -6.31
CA THR A 63 -1.35 5.20 -5.26
C THR A 63 -0.62 4.82 -3.97
N ARG A 64 0.62 4.31 -4.07
CA ARG A 64 1.46 3.94 -2.92
C ARG A 64 2.61 4.89 -2.64
N ARG A 65 2.78 5.94 -3.43
CA ARG A 65 3.93 6.85 -3.31
C ARG A 65 4.03 7.48 -1.91
N SER A 66 2.90 7.89 -1.33
CA SER A 66 2.87 8.47 0.01
C SER A 66 3.31 7.48 1.10
N GLU A 67 2.87 6.23 0.99
CA GLU A 67 3.26 5.14 1.88
C GLU A 67 4.76 4.83 1.75
N ILE A 68 5.25 4.71 0.50
CA ILE A 68 6.67 4.48 0.20
C ILE A 68 7.53 5.60 0.78
N LYS A 69 7.13 6.86 0.57
CA LYS A 69 7.81 8.03 1.15
C LYS A 69 7.83 7.97 2.68
N SER A 70 6.70 7.66 3.31
CA SER A 70 6.57 7.66 4.78
C SER A 70 7.46 6.59 5.43
N HIS A 71 7.55 5.41 4.80
CA HIS A 71 8.26 4.29 5.40
C HIS A 71 9.70 4.12 4.94
N PHE A 72 10.04 4.55 3.72
CA PHE A 72 11.36 4.33 3.13
C PHE A 72 12.07 5.64 2.75
N GLY A 73 11.41 6.79 2.92
CA GLY A 73 11.96 8.12 2.68
C GLY A 73 11.69 8.67 1.28
N GLU A 74 11.78 10.00 1.16
CA GLU A 74 11.52 10.73 -0.09
C GLU A 74 12.46 10.27 -1.22
N ALA A 75 13.73 10.02 -0.92
CA ALA A 75 14.71 9.60 -1.92
C ALA A 75 14.30 8.31 -2.64
N VAL A 76 13.65 7.38 -1.92
CA VAL A 76 13.15 6.13 -2.50
C VAL A 76 11.97 6.38 -3.42
N ALA A 77 10.98 7.17 -2.96
CA ALA A 77 9.83 7.56 -3.77
C ALA A 77 10.26 8.28 -5.06
N VAL A 78 11.15 9.28 -4.94
CA VAL A 78 11.69 10.04 -6.09
C VAL A 78 12.44 9.13 -7.05
N THR A 79 13.21 8.16 -6.55
CA THR A 79 13.92 7.22 -7.44
C THR A 79 12.94 6.42 -8.29
N LEU A 80 11.84 5.92 -7.71
CA LEU A 80 10.83 5.19 -8.47
C LEU A 80 10.12 6.10 -9.48
N ASP A 81 9.77 7.33 -9.07
CA ASP A 81 9.17 8.33 -9.98
C ASP A 81 10.09 8.57 -11.19
N LYS A 82 11.39 8.75 -10.95
CA LYS A 82 12.37 9.01 -12.01
C LYS A 82 12.59 7.81 -12.94
N ASN A 83 12.57 6.59 -12.41
CA ASN A 83 12.64 5.40 -13.26
C ASN A 83 11.39 5.27 -14.15
N ALA A 84 10.22 5.61 -13.62
CA ALA A 84 8.97 5.62 -14.38
C ALA A 84 8.93 6.73 -15.44
N GLU A 85 9.34 7.95 -15.10
CA GLU A 85 9.45 9.08 -16.04
C GLU A 85 10.44 8.78 -17.17
N ALA A 86 11.57 8.15 -16.85
CA ALA A 86 12.58 7.74 -17.83
C ALA A 86 12.14 6.56 -18.70
N LYS A 87 10.98 5.95 -18.42
CA LYS A 87 10.47 4.75 -19.09
C LYS A 87 11.46 3.58 -19.08
N ASP A 88 12.24 3.44 -18.00
CA ASP A 88 13.17 2.32 -17.82
C ASP A 88 12.48 1.21 -17.02
N ALA A 89 11.81 0.29 -17.73
CA ALA A 89 11.03 -0.77 -17.09
C ALA A 89 11.92 -1.69 -16.25
N LYS A 90 13.11 -1.99 -16.75
CA LYS A 90 14.06 -2.87 -16.06
C LYS A 90 14.53 -2.26 -14.75
N LEU A 91 14.89 -0.97 -14.77
CA LEU A 91 15.34 -0.27 -13.57
C LEU A 91 14.21 0.00 -12.58
N LEU A 92 13.01 0.35 -13.07
CA LEU A 92 11.83 0.53 -12.23
C LEU A 92 11.48 -0.78 -11.50
N ILE A 93 11.35 -1.89 -12.24
CA ILE A 93 11.03 -3.21 -11.68
C ILE A 93 12.12 -3.64 -10.69
N ALA A 94 13.40 -3.49 -11.03
CA ALA A 94 14.50 -3.86 -10.13
C ALA A 94 14.50 -3.04 -8.84
N ASN A 95 14.32 -1.72 -8.92
CA ASN A 95 14.27 -0.86 -7.75
C ASN A 95 13.00 -1.10 -6.92
N PHE A 96 11.87 -1.41 -7.55
CA PHE A 96 10.65 -1.74 -6.81
C PHE A 96 10.80 -3.08 -6.07
N LYS A 97 11.44 -4.10 -6.66
CA LYS A 97 11.81 -5.34 -5.95
C LYS A 97 12.67 -5.05 -4.71
N ALA A 98 13.64 -4.13 -4.83
CA ALA A 98 14.41 -3.69 -3.67
C ALA A 98 13.56 -2.96 -2.62
N VAL A 99 12.52 -2.22 -3.00
CA VAL A 99 11.55 -1.64 -2.06
C VAL A 99 10.73 -2.73 -1.35
N LEU A 100 10.35 -3.82 -2.03
CA LEU A 100 9.74 -4.97 -1.37
C LEU A 100 10.66 -5.59 -0.32
N VAL A 101 11.98 -5.64 -0.58
CA VAL A 101 12.97 -6.06 0.42
C VAL A 101 13.03 -5.10 1.62
N MET A 102 12.93 -3.78 1.39
CA MET A 102 12.80 -2.81 2.49
C MET A 102 11.50 -3.01 3.28
N ASN A 103 10.40 -3.40 2.60
CA ASN A 103 9.14 -3.73 3.26
C ASN A 103 9.28 -4.99 4.13
N LEU A 104 9.95 -6.04 3.66
CA LEU A 104 10.27 -7.23 4.47
C LEU A 104 10.98 -6.85 5.77
N ASP A 105 12.06 -6.08 5.67
CA ASP A 105 12.83 -5.61 6.84
C ASP A 105 11.95 -4.84 7.84
N ARG A 106 11.12 -3.94 7.32
CA ARG A 106 10.15 -3.18 8.12
C ARG A 106 9.18 -4.10 8.85
N ARG A 107 8.58 -5.08 8.18
CA ARG A 107 7.62 -6.02 8.79
C ARG A 107 8.28 -6.87 9.87
N PHE A 108 9.47 -7.43 9.59
CA PHE A 108 10.24 -8.17 10.59
C PHE A 108 10.64 -7.31 11.78
N THR A 109 11.08 -6.08 11.54
CA THR A 109 11.43 -5.13 12.60
C THR A 109 10.25 -4.84 13.52
N TYR A 110 9.04 -4.65 12.99
CA TYR A 110 7.86 -4.44 13.82
C TYR A 110 7.40 -5.72 14.51
N ALA A 111 7.47 -6.88 13.86
CA ALA A 111 7.11 -8.15 14.48
C ALA A 111 8.02 -8.48 15.67
N LYS A 112 9.33 -8.15 15.56
CA LYS A 112 10.32 -8.35 16.63
C LYS A 112 10.10 -7.45 17.86
N LYS A 113 9.39 -6.32 17.73
CA LYS A 113 9.23 -5.33 18.82
C LYS A 113 8.29 -5.78 19.92
N ASP A 114 7.23 -6.50 19.56
CA ASP A 114 6.23 -6.97 20.50
C ASP A 114 5.77 -8.38 20.12
N LEU A 115 6.55 -9.37 20.56
CA LEU A 115 6.20 -10.79 20.40
C LEU A 115 5.15 -11.23 21.44
N GLY A 116 4.80 -10.38 22.40
CA GLY A 116 3.71 -10.61 23.34
C GLY A 116 2.34 -10.43 22.68
N ASP A 117 2.24 -9.50 21.72
CA ASP A 117 1.10 -9.41 20.80
C ASP A 117 1.20 -10.48 19.70
N TYR A 118 0.80 -11.71 20.03
CA TYR A 118 0.75 -12.83 19.09
C TYR A 118 -0.01 -12.49 17.81
N ALA A 119 -1.16 -11.83 17.91
CA ALA A 119 -1.99 -11.53 16.74
C ALA A 119 -1.32 -10.51 15.82
N GLY A 120 -0.75 -9.45 16.40
CA GLY A 120 -0.01 -8.43 15.66
C GLY A 120 1.25 -8.98 15.01
N ALA A 121 2.08 -9.72 15.74
CA ALA A 121 3.30 -10.32 15.22
C ALA A 121 3.01 -11.37 14.13
N LYS A 122 1.97 -12.20 14.30
CA LYS A 122 1.52 -13.17 13.28
C LYS A 122 1.06 -12.48 12.01
N LEU A 123 0.28 -11.41 12.14
CA LEU A 123 -0.18 -10.62 11.00
C LEU A 123 0.99 -9.99 10.24
N LEU A 124 1.98 -9.45 10.95
CA LEU A 124 3.18 -8.87 10.34
C LEU A 124 4.03 -9.94 9.63
N LEU A 125 4.17 -11.12 10.24
CA LEU A 125 4.87 -12.25 9.62
C LEU A 125 4.15 -12.73 8.36
N ALA A 126 2.82 -12.84 8.39
CA ALA A 126 2.02 -13.21 7.22
C ALA A 126 2.17 -12.19 6.08
N LYS A 127 2.15 -10.89 6.38
CA LYS A 127 2.38 -9.83 5.38
C LYS A 127 3.80 -9.84 4.83
N ALA A 128 4.78 -10.14 5.67
CA ALA A 128 6.15 -10.37 5.21
C ALA A 128 6.22 -11.58 4.26
N LYS A 129 5.55 -12.68 4.60
CA LYS A 129 5.47 -13.84 3.71
C LYS A 129 4.80 -13.51 2.38
N ALA A 130 3.68 -12.79 2.40
CA ALA A 130 3.01 -12.32 1.17
C ALA A 130 3.94 -11.45 0.30
N THR A 131 4.75 -10.58 0.92
CA THR A 131 5.77 -9.79 0.21
C THR A 131 6.86 -10.68 -0.39
N TYR A 132 7.32 -11.68 0.36
CA TYR A 132 8.31 -12.65 -0.12
C TYR A 132 7.77 -13.51 -1.26
N ASP A 133 6.52 -13.98 -1.20
CA ASP A 133 5.91 -14.82 -2.23
C ASP A 133 5.87 -14.09 -3.59
N VAL A 134 5.82 -12.74 -3.59
CA VAL A 134 5.96 -11.92 -4.80
C VAL A 134 7.41 -11.84 -5.30
N LEU A 135 8.38 -11.87 -4.40
CA LEU A 135 9.80 -11.89 -4.74
C LEU A 135 10.28 -13.27 -5.16
N ALA A 136 9.70 -14.34 -4.63
CA ALA A 136 10.14 -15.72 -4.77
C ALA A 136 10.40 -16.17 -6.22
N PRO A 137 9.55 -15.84 -7.22
CA PRO A 137 9.81 -16.17 -8.62
C PRO A 137 11.07 -15.54 -9.21
N TYR A 138 11.62 -14.52 -8.55
CA TYR A 138 12.82 -13.80 -8.97
C TYR A 138 14.08 -14.20 -8.20
N LEU A 139 13.96 -15.11 -7.22
CA LEU A 139 15.13 -15.72 -6.60
C LEU A 139 15.66 -16.87 -7.47
N SER A 140 16.99 -16.98 -7.53
CA SER A 140 17.66 -18.04 -8.29
C SER A 140 17.75 -19.37 -7.54
N SER A 141 17.66 -19.36 -6.21
CA SER A 141 17.75 -20.54 -5.33
C SER A 141 17.37 -20.17 -3.90
N GLY A 142 17.25 -21.18 -3.03
CA GLY A 142 17.06 -20.98 -1.59
C GLY A 142 15.61 -20.78 -1.15
N THR A 143 14.65 -21.02 -2.05
CA THR A 143 13.23 -20.73 -1.78
C THR A 143 12.64 -21.64 -0.71
N ASP A 144 13.04 -22.92 -0.69
CA ASP A 144 12.52 -23.91 0.24
C ASP A 144 13.02 -23.63 1.66
N GLU A 145 14.30 -23.26 1.81
CA GLU A 145 14.87 -22.88 3.10
C GLU A 145 14.27 -21.58 3.64
N ILE A 146 13.93 -20.64 2.74
CA ILE A 146 13.23 -19.41 3.13
C ILE A 146 11.80 -19.72 3.57
N ASN A 147 11.07 -20.57 2.83
CA ASN A 147 9.72 -21.01 3.20
C ASN A 147 9.73 -21.69 4.57
N GLN A 148 10.64 -22.64 4.77
CA GLN A 148 10.82 -23.30 6.07
C GLN A 148 11.15 -22.29 7.17
N ALA A 149 11.96 -21.26 6.89
CA ALA A 149 12.25 -20.24 7.89
C ALA A 149 11.03 -19.38 8.26
N PHE A 150 10.09 -19.13 7.33
CA PHE A 150 8.80 -18.51 7.66
C PHE A 150 7.95 -19.40 8.56
N ASP A 151 7.90 -20.71 8.26
CA ASP A 151 7.14 -21.68 9.04
C ASP A 151 7.73 -21.82 10.46
N ASP A 152 9.05 -21.94 10.57
CA ASP A 152 9.77 -21.99 11.84
C ASP A 152 9.60 -20.69 12.64
N ALA A 153 9.59 -19.53 11.98
CA ALA A 153 9.32 -18.25 12.64
C ALA A 153 7.87 -18.20 13.17
N LEU A 154 6.90 -18.70 12.41
CA LEU A 154 5.51 -18.76 12.85
C LEU A 154 5.36 -19.69 14.05
N GLU A 155 6.03 -20.84 14.03
CA GLU A 155 6.03 -21.78 15.16
C GLU A 155 6.69 -21.16 16.40
N ALA A 156 7.81 -20.47 16.22
CA ALA A 156 8.52 -19.77 17.29
C ALA A 156 7.72 -18.59 17.88
N LEU A 157 6.71 -18.09 17.18
CA LEU A 157 5.81 -17.09 17.77
C LEU A 157 4.90 -17.68 18.87
N GLY A 158 4.81 -19.01 18.95
CA GLY A 158 3.99 -19.71 19.92
C GLY A 158 2.51 -19.74 19.56
N ASN A 159 1.66 -19.95 20.56
CA ASN A 159 0.21 -19.93 20.44
C ASN A 159 -0.39 -19.56 21.81
N PRO A 160 -1.14 -18.47 21.96
CA PRO A 160 -1.76 -18.12 23.24
C PRO A 160 -2.80 -19.15 23.72
N GLY A 161 -3.31 -19.99 22.80
CA GLY A 161 -4.36 -20.96 23.09
C GLY A 161 -5.74 -20.30 23.22
N LEU A 162 -6.80 -21.09 23.07
CA LEU A 162 -8.16 -20.63 23.32
C LEU A 162 -8.42 -20.75 24.82
N PHE A 163 -8.53 -19.62 25.52
CA PHE A 163 -8.62 -19.58 26.99
C PHE A 163 -7.46 -20.29 27.71
N GLY A 164 -6.27 -20.31 27.10
CA GLY A 164 -5.08 -20.98 27.64
C GLY A 164 -4.98 -22.47 27.33
N VAL A 165 -6.03 -23.10 26.79
CA VAL A 165 -5.94 -24.47 26.29
C VAL A 165 -5.09 -24.50 25.03
N GLY A 166 -4.05 -25.34 25.02
CA GLY A 166 -3.09 -25.44 23.91
C GLY A 166 -2.08 -24.29 23.85
N LYS A 167 -1.85 -23.58 24.97
CA LYS A 167 -0.83 -22.53 25.05
C LYS A 167 0.55 -23.09 24.72
N LYS A 168 1.25 -22.44 23.79
CA LYS A 168 2.67 -22.60 23.48
C LYS A 168 3.34 -21.24 23.65
N GLU A 169 4.40 -21.20 24.44
CA GLU A 169 5.12 -19.95 24.67
C GLU A 169 5.91 -19.56 23.42
N ALA A 170 6.09 -18.25 23.22
CA ALA A 170 6.95 -17.76 22.16
C ALA A 170 8.41 -18.10 22.49
N ASP A 171 9.19 -18.36 21.45
CA ASP A 171 10.64 -18.44 21.45
C ASP A 171 11.20 -17.21 20.68
N PRO A 172 11.52 -16.11 21.38
CA PRO A 172 11.96 -14.88 20.75
C PRO A 172 13.27 -15.02 19.98
N ASP A 173 14.16 -15.90 20.42
CA ASP A 173 15.49 -16.03 19.83
C ASP A 173 15.42 -16.82 18.53
N VAL A 174 14.63 -17.91 18.50
CA VAL A 174 14.34 -18.62 17.26
C VAL A 174 13.59 -17.71 16.29
N PHE A 175 12.57 -16.98 16.74
CA PHE A 175 11.84 -16.05 15.87
C PHE A 175 12.77 -15.05 15.18
N LYS A 176 13.61 -14.34 15.96
CA LYS A 176 14.57 -13.35 15.45
C LYS A 176 15.55 -13.99 14.47
N LYS A 177 16.14 -15.13 14.85
CA LYS A 177 17.10 -15.86 14.01
C LYS A 177 16.51 -16.23 12.65
N LYS A 178 15.25 -16.67 12.62
CA LYS A 178 14.58 -17.10 11.40
C LYS A 178 14.22 -15.93 10.49
N VAL A 179 13.63 -14.85 11.01
CA VAL A 179 13.31 -13.67 10.18
C VAL A 179 14.58 -12.96 9.68
N ASP A 180 15.65 -12.92 10.48
CA ASP A 180 16.92 -12.35 10.05
C ASP A 180 17.60 -13.24 8.98
N PHE A 181 17.48 -14.56 9.08
CA PHE A 181 17.93 -15.48 8.03
C PHE A 181 17.20 -15.23 6.70
N VAL A 182 15.86 -15.09 6.73
CA VAL A 182 15.08 -14.76 5.54
C VAL A 182 15.59 -13.47 4.91
N TYR A 183 15.69 -12.40 5.70
CA TYR A 183 16.15 -11.11 5.19
C TYR A 183 17.57 -11.18 4.60
N ALA A 184 18.49 -11.85 5.29
CA ALA A 184 19.87 -12.01 4.84
C ALA A 184 19.99 -12.80 3.53
N LYS A 185 19.09 -13.77 3.29
CA LYS A 185 19.04 -14.55 2.05
C LYS A 185 18.41 -13.78 0.88
N VAL A 186 17.35 -13.01 1.15
CA VAL A 186 16.61 -12.30 0.11
C VAL A 186 17.34 -11.04 -0.35
N LYS A 187 17.89 -10.24 0.58
CA LYS A 187 18.46 -8.92 0.30
C LYS A 187 19.53 -8.89 -0.82
N PRO A 188 20.51 -9.80 -0.88
CA PRO A 188 21.57 -9.73 -1.89
C PRO A 188 21.07 -9.87 -3.33
N SER A 189 19.93 -10.54 -3.54
CA SER A 189 19.36 -10.79 -4.87
C SER A 189 18.71 -9.54 -5.48
N PHE A 190 18.41 -8.51 -4.68
CA PHE A 190 17.65 -7.33 -5.11
C PHE A 190 18.37 -6.02 -4.74
N PRO A 191 19.47 -5.68 -5.42
CA PRO A 191 20.21 -4.46 -5.14
C PRO A 191 19.41 -3.21 -5.51
N TYR A 192 19.44 -2.21 -4.63
CA TYR A 192 18.83 -0.91 -4.86
C TYR A 192 19.79 0.05 -5.56
N LYS A 193 19.30 0.76 -6.59
CA LYS A 193 20.04 1.78 -7.33
C LYS A 193 19.34 3.13 -7.18
N ALA A 194 19.86 3.95 -6.26
CA ALA A 194 19.34 5.29 -6.01
C ALA A 194 19.47 6.19 -7.24
N TYR A 195 18.46 7.03 -7.47
CA TYR A 195 18.56 8.09 -8.46
C TYR A 195 19.57 9.15 -7.99
N VAL A 196 20.56 9.43 -8.83
CA VAL A 196 21.50 10.54 -8.63
C VAL A 196 21.09 11.66 -9.57
N LYS A 197 20.63 12.78 -9.02
CA LYS A 197 20.34 13.97 -9.82
C LYS A 197 21.63 14.38 -10.51
N PRO A 198 21.67 14.51 -11.85
CA PRO A 198 22.86 15.01 -12.53
C PRO A 198 23.15 16.40 -11.99
N VAL A 199 24.31 16.55 -11.34
CA VAL A 199 24.83 17.85 -10.94
C VAL A 199 25.20 18.56 -12.23
N VAL A 200 24.38 19.53 -12.63
CA VAL A 200 24.77 20.49 -13.66
C VAL A 200 26.04 21.14 -13.13
N LYS A 201 27.18 20.85 -13.76
CA LYS A 201 28.41 21.61 -13.57
C LYS A 201 28.04 23.04 -13.92
N GLU A 202 27.82 23.85 -12.90
CA GLU A 202 27.72 25.29 -13.05
C GLU A 202 29.06 25.71 -13.69
N GLU A 203 29.02 26.07 -14.97
CA GLU A 203 30.18 26.61 -15.67
C GLU A 203 30.71 27.76 -14.81
N ALA A 204 31.93 27.59 -14.31
CA ALA A 204 32.60 28.58 -13.50
C ALA A 204 32.59 29.90 -14.26
N LYS A 205 31.76 30.83 -13.80
CA LYS A 205 31.84 32.24 -14.13
C LYS A 205 33.30 32.68 -13.93
N PRO A 206 34.01 33.18 -14.96
CA PRO A 206 35.42 33.49 -14.82
C PRO A 206 35.59 34.61 -13.79
N SER A 207 36.21 34.28 -12.65
CA SER A 207 36.67 35.26 -11.67
C SER A 207 38.00 35.86 -12.16
N PRO A 208 38.23 37.17 -11.99
CA PRO A 208 39.27 37.91 -12.68
C PRO A 208 40.66 37.55 -12.17
N SER A 209 41.58 37.33 -13.10
CA SER A 209 43.02 37.18 -12.84
C SER A 209 43.59 38.44 -12.21
N LYS A 210 44.39 38.25 -11.15
CA LYS A 210 45.19 39.28 -10.50
C LYS A 210 46.18 39.92 -11.49
N GLU A 211 46.34 41.22 -11.27
CA GLU A 211 47.38 42.15 -11.71
C GLU A 211 48.81 41.58 -11.78
N PRO A 212 49.69 42.24 -12.56
CA PRO A 212 50.62 43.16 -11.89
C PRO A 212 50.74 44.55 -12.56
N SER A 213 50.66 45.57 -11.70
CA SER A 213 51.40 46.85 -11.67
C SER A 213 52.45 47.08 -12.76
N VAL A 214 52.39 48.23 -13.47
CA VAL A 214 53.25 49.43 -13.29
C VAL A 214 52.86 50.54 -14.32
N ALA A 215 52.87 51.79 -13.84
CA ALA A 215 52.98 53.10 -14.52
C ALA A 215 51.76 53.79 -15.14
N SER A 216 51.39 54.90 -14.50
CA SER A 216 50.62 56.07 -14.96
C SER A 216 51.60 57.16 -15.46
N PRO A 217 51.22 58.32 -16.03
CA PRO A 217 49.89 58.83 -16.45
C PRO A 217 49.88 59.42 -17.90
N GLU A 218 48.71 59.88 -18.41
CA GLU A 218 48.42 61.28 -18.80
C GLU A 218 47.15 61.45 -19.70
N VAL A 219 46.11 62.09 -19.13
CA VAL A 219 45.24 63.19 -19.67
C VAL A 219 44.14 62.97 -20.76
N LYS A 220 42.89 62.98 -20.26
CA LYS A 220 41.69 63.82 -20.62
C LYS A 220 40.76 63.51 -21.84
N PRO A 221 39.50 64.01 -21.80
CA PRO A 221 38.27 63.24 -22.10
C PRO A 221 37.45 63.79 -23.29
N ASP A 222 36.40 63.08 -23.71
CA ASP A 222 35.06 63.69 -23.93
C ASP A 222 33.92 62.72 -24.32
N LYS A 223 32.72 63.11 -23.84
CA LYS A 223 31.35 63.01 -24.39
C LYS A 223 30.54 61.70 -24.58
N LYS A 224 29.42 61.73 -23.84
CA LYS A 224 28.05 61.17 -23.97
C LYS A 224 27.30 61.69 -25.25
N PRO A 225 25.98 61.41 -25.49
CA PRO A 225 25.18 60.20 -25.83
C PRO A 225 24.45 60.27 -27.21
N ALA A 226 23.81 59.17 -27.66
CA ALA A 226 22.45 59.08 -28.28
C ALA A 226 22.24 57.64 -28.80
N ALA A 227 21.22 56.86 -28.39
CA ALA A 227 19.80 56.88 -28.78
C ALA A 227 19.52 56.49 -30.25
N ALA A 228 18.88 55.33 -30.46
CA ALA A 228 17.67 55.10 -31.30
C ALA A 228 17.53 53.64 -31.79
N THR A 229 16.48 53.00 -31.29
CA THR A 229 15.44 52.21 -31.95
C THR A 229 15.62 51.77 -33.43
N ASN A 230 15.25 50.52 -33.73
CA ASN A 230 14.40 50.23 -34.89
C ASN A 230 13.63 48.89 -34.73
N GLU A 231 12.30 49.02 -34.87
CA GLU A 231 11.35 47.99 -35.27
C GLU A 231 11.65 47.45 -36.67
N ALA A 232 11.26 46.20 -36.96
CA ALA A 232 10.25 45.93 -38.00
C ALA A 232 10.01 44.41 -38.14
N ALA A 233 8.72 44.06 -38.16
CA ALA A 233 8.16 42.76 -38.47
C ALA A 233 8.11 42.48 -39.98
N ALA A 234 8.01 41.22 -40.39
CA ALA A 234 7.03 40.77 -41.39
C ALA A 234 6.95 39.23 -41.52
N THR A 235 5.69 38.79 -41.54
CA THR A 235 5.06 37.49 -41.81
C THR A 235 5.26 36.92 -43.22
N ALA A 236 5.16 35.58 -43.39
CA ALA A 236 4.21 34.91 -44.31
C ALA A 236 4.37 33.36 -44.36
N THR A 237 3.26 32.65 -44.16
CA THR A 237 2.89 31.27 -44.59
C THR A 237 1.97 31.36 -45.83
N PRO A 238 1.33 30.30 -46.39
CA PRO A 238 1.52 28.82 -46.37
C PRO A 238 1.46 28.17 -47.79
N SER A 239 1.62 26.84 -47.91
CA SER A 239 0.94 26.06 -48.98
C SER A 239 0.85 24.54 -48.69
N ALA A 240 -0.09 23.89 -49.37
CA ALA A 240 -0.83 22.69 -48.96
C ALA A 240 -0.40 21.34 -49.60
N SER A 241 -0.96 20.26 -49.00
CA SER A 241 -1.09 18.82 -49.33
C SER A 241 -1.43 18.47 -50.82
N PRO A 242 -1.41 17.18 -51.32
CA PRO A 242 -2.16 16.04 -50.74
C PRO A 242 -1.74 14.55 -51.03
N SER A 243 -2.26 13.62 -50.20
CA SER A 243 -3.00 12.35 -50.50
C SER A 243 -2.41 10.97 -50.97
N VAL A 244 -2.89 9.93 -50.25
CA VAL A 244 -3.31 8.50 -50.51
C VAL A 244 -2.34 7.31 -50.79
N SER A 245 -2.43 6.28 -49.92
CA SER A 245 -2.76 4.87 -50.27
C SER A 245 -2.95 3.98 -49.02
N PRO A 246 -3.97 3.10 -48.98
CA PRO A 246 -3.80 1.80 -48.30
C PRO A 246 -4.46 0.60 -49.03
N SER A 247 -3.93 -0.60 -48.75
CA SER A 247 -4.54 -1.93 -48.98
C SER A 247 -3.74 -2.99 -48.20
N PRO A 248 -4.21 -4.24 -47.97
CA PRO A 248 -5.56 -4.79 -48.06
C PRO A 248 -5.98 -5.62 -46.81
N SER A 249 -7.24 -6.09 -46.83
CA SER A 249 -7.89 -7.09 -45.94
C SER A 249 -7.31 -8.52 -46.15
N PRO A 250 -7.53 -9.49 -45.22
CA PRO A 250 -8.76 -10.28 -45.26
C PRO A 250 -9.33 -10.76 -43.88
N SER A 251 -10.66 -10.99 -43.87
CA SER A 251 -11.42 -11.90 -42.97
C SER A 251 -11.37 -13.35 -43.53
N PRO A 252 -11.83 -14.47 -42.90
CA PRO A 252 -12.97 -14.58 -41.97
C PRO A 252 -12.85 -15.62 -40.83
N SER A 253 -13.77 -15.58 -39.85
CA SER A 253 -14.72 -16.67 -39.57
C SER A 253 -15.46 -16.51 -38.25
N GLU A 254 -16.75 -16.79 -38.32
CA GLU A 254 -17.79 -16.72 -37.32
C GLU A 254 -18.22 -18.15 -36.90
N SER A 255 -18.87 -18.25 -35.74
CA SER A 255 -19.73 -19.36 -35.25
C SER A 255 -19.07 -20.62 -34.67
N ALA A 256 -19.35 -20.90 -33.39
CA ALA A 256 -20.43 -21.83 -33.02
C ALA A 256 -20.55 -21.99 -31.49
N GLU A 257 -21.82 -22.10 -31.06
CA GLU A 257 -22.32 -22.42 -29.73
C GLU A 257 -21.83 -23.77 -29.18
N ALA A 258 -21.77 -23.91 -27.84
CA ALA A 258 -22.46 -24.97 -27.10
C ALA A 258 -22.23 -24.86 -25.57
N GLN A 259 -23.29 -24.54 -24.82
CA GLN A 259 -23.51 -25.15 -23.50
C GLN A 259 -24.05 -26.58 -23.72
N PRO A 260 -23.79 -27.52 -22.80
CA PRO A 260 -24.81 -27.81 -21.80
C PRO A 260 -24.27 -28.05 -20.37
N SER A 261 -25.12 -27.70 -19.40
CA SER A 261 -25.17 -28.13 -18.00
C SER A 261 -25.39 -29.66 -17.87
N PRO A 262 -25.71 -30.20 -16.67
CA PRO A 262 -25.03 -30.21 -15.37
C PRO A 262 -24.76 -31.67 -14.92
N SER A 263 -23.99 -31.89 -13.85
CA SER A 263 -24.09 -33.14 -13.09
C SER A 263 -23.88 -32.94 -11.60
N ALA A 264 -24.67 -33.68 -10.84
CA ALA A 264 -24.97 -33.56 -9.43
C ALA A 264 -24.22 -34.59 -8.57
N SER A 265 -24.42 -34.48 -7.24
CA SER A 265 -24.20 -35.50 -6.18
C SER A 265 -22.74 -35.82 -5.84
N ALA A 266 -22.33 -36.07 -4.58
CA ALA A 266 -22.98 -36.37 -3.30
C ALA A 266 -22.02 -35.92 -2.16
N SER A 267 -22.45 -35.34 -1.04
CA SER A 267 -23.01 -36.01 0.17
C SER A 267 -22.17 -37.18 0.70
N ALA A 268 -21.37 -36.94 1.75
CA ALA A 268 -21.03 -37.91 2.81
C ALA A 268 -20.26 -37.24 3.98
N GLU A 269 -21.01 -36.87 5.02
CA GLU A 269 -20.67 -36.97 6.45
C GLU A 269 -21.73 -37.98 6.99
N PRO A 270 -21.46 -38.94 7.91
CA PRO A 270 -21.08 -38.64 9.30
C PRO A 270 -20.32 -39.73 10.10
N SER A 271 -20.22 -39.45 11.41
CA SER A 271 -19.95 -40.32 12.58
C SER A 271 -18.56 -40.05 13.20
N GLN A 272 -18.43 -39.33 14.31
CA GLN A 272 -18.84 -39.67 15.70
C GLN A 272 -18.52 -41.12 16.10
N GLU A 273 -17.48 -41.29 16.90
CA GLU A 273 -17.44 -42.35 17.89
C GLU A 273 -16.69 -41.87 19.14
N ALA A 274 -17.41 -41.98 20.26
CA ALA A 274 -16.99 -41.64 21.60
C ALA A 274 -16.25 -42.81 22.24
N SER A 275 -15.28 -42.53 23.11
CA SER A 275 -14.78 -43.47 24.11
C SER A 275 -14.11 -42.70 25.25
N GLU A 276 -14.90 -42.37 26.27
CA GLU A 276 -14.47 -42.40 27.67
C GLU A 276 -14.78 -43.83 28.19
N PRO A 277 -14.14 -44.35 29.26
CA PRO A 277 -14.50 -43.85 30.59
C PRO A 277 -13.46 -44.05 31.75
N GLU A 278 -13.82 -43.44 32.89
CA GLU A 278 -13.49 -43.76 34.31
C GLU A 278 -12.06 -43.53 34.84
N ALA A 279 -11.80 -43.10 36.08
CA ALA A 279 -12.57 -42.49 37.17
C ALA A 279 -11.60 -42.16 38.34
N SER A 280 -11.98 -41.18 39.19
CA SER A 280 -11.65 -41.03 40.64
C SER A 280 -10.20 -40.64 41.02
N GLU A 281 -9.85 -39.81 42.02
CA GLU A 281 -10.45 -39.34 43.28
C GLU A 281 -9.96 -37.90 43.59
N SER A 282 -10.82 -36.99 44.06
CA SER A 282 -10.98 -36.54 45.46
C SER A 282 -9.77 -35.84 46.12
N LEU A 283 -9.91 -34.53 46.37
CA LEU A 283 -9.88 -33.87 47.69
C LEU A 283 -9.45 -32.38 47.57
N ALA A 284 -10.38 -31.50 47.94
CA ALA A 284 -10.14 -30.19 48.54
C ALA A 284 -10.78 -30.24 49.96
N PRO A 285 -10.70 -29.21 50.84
CA PRO A 285 -10.10 -27.88 50.69
C PRO A 285 -9.26 -27.44 51.91
N SER A 286 -8.58 -26.30 51.82
CA SER A 286 -8.31 -25.44 52.99
C SER A 286 -8.16 -23.99 52.56
N GLU A 287 -8.99 -23.16 53.18
CA GLU A 287 -8.97 -21.70 53.21
C GLU A 287 -7.69 -21.21 53.93
N ASP A 288 -7.13 -20.07 53.52
CA ASP A 288 -6.94 -18.97 54.46
C ASP A 288 -6.82 -17.61 53.74
N ALA A 289 -7.38 -16.61 54.40
CA ALA A 289 -7.50 -15.24 54.00
C ALA A 289 -6.19 -14.45 54.25
N GLY A 290 -6.03 -13.33 53.55
CA GLY A 290 -4.92 -12.42 53.80
C GLY A 290 -5.00 -11.16 52.94
N ALA A 291 -5.93 -10.28 53.27
CA ALA A 291 -6.00 -8.93 52.72
C ALA A 291 -4.83 -8.07 53.23
N ALA A 292 -4.20 -7.31 52.33
CA ALA A 292 -3.44 -6.10 52.67
C ALA A 292 -3.45 -5.11 51.50
N THR A 293 -4.30 -4.09 51.65
CA THR A 293 -4.28 -2.78 50.98
C THR A 293 -3.14 -1.90 51.50
N ALA A 294 -2.67 -0.99 50.62
CA ALA A 294 -1.79 0.19 50.79
C ALA A 294 -0.53 0.05 49.90
N GLU A 295 -0.02 1.05 49.18
CA GLU A 295 -0.27 2.49 49.16
C GLU A 295 0.32 3.05 47.86
N ALA A 296 -0.23 4.16 47.41
CA ALA A 296 0.30 4.94 46.31
C ALA A 296 1.64 5.59 46.69
N ALA A 297 2.65 5.47 45.83
CA ALA A 297 3.84 6.30 45.87
C ALA A 297 3.99 6.99 44.52
N THR A 298 3.62 8.26 44.52
CA THR A 298 3.97 9.26 43.53
C THR A 298 5.46 9.57 43.68
N GLU A 299 6.25 9.38 42.64
CA GLU A 299 7.60 9.94 42.58
C GLU A 299 7.76 10.70 41.25
N ASP A 300 8.21 11.94 41.40
CA ASP A 300 8.30 12.98 40.39
C ASP A 300 9.77 13.12 39.92
N GLN A 301 9.92 13.33 38.61
CA GLN A 301 11.05 13.95 37.86
C GLN A 301 12.30 13.13 37.47
N PRO A 302 13.08 13.56 36.43
CA PRO A 302 12.86 14.60 35.41
C PRO A 302 13.04 14.13 33.94
N SER A 303 12.64 15.04 33.05
CA SER A 303 12.79 15.13 31.59
C SER A 303 14.06 14.54 30.95
N GLN A 304 13.86 13.70 29.93
CA GLN A 304 14.72 13.63 28.74
C GLN A 304 13.89 13.90 27.48
N GLU A 305 14.24 14.99 26.81
CA GLU A 305 13.84 15.33 25.46
C GLU A 305 14.50 14.42 24.42
N ALA A 306 13.80 14.30 23.29
CA ALA A 306 14.28 13.95 21.97
C ALA A 306 14.65 12.48 21.68
N SER A 307 13.63 11.70 21.31
CA SER A 307 13.78 10.78 20.18
C SER A 307 12.49 10.72 19.36
N ALA A 308 12.64 10.80 18.05
CA ALA A 308 11.59 10.99 17.07
C ALA A 308 10.46 9.96 17.22
N GLY A 309 9.24 10.46 17.41
CA GLY A 309 8.03 9.66 17.43
C GLY A 309 7.79 8.98 16.09
N HIS A 310 8.11 7.70 16.01
CA HIS A 310 7.72 6.86 14.88
C HIS A 310 6.26 6.45 15.07
N ALA A 311 5.44 6.83 14.09
CA ALA A 311 3.99 6.72 14.14
C ALA A 311 3.52 5.35 14.69
N PRO A 312 2.77 5.31 15.81
CA PRO A 312 2.00 4.13 16.16
C PRO A 312 1.04 3.83 15.01
N MET A 313 0.71 2.56 14.77
CA MET A 313 -0.30 2.21 13.78
C MET A 313 -1.56 3.03 14.05
N GLU A 314 -1.80 4.06 13.21
CA GLU A 314 -3.00 4.86 13.31
C GLU A 314 -4.18 3.92 13.08
N ARG A 315 -4.88 3.58 14.16
CA ARG A 315 -6.28 3.21 14.03
C ARG A 315 -7.01 4.49 13.63
N SER A 316 -6.94 4.85 12.35
CA SER A 316 -7.70 5.98 11.82
C SER A 316 -9.18 5.66 12.07
N ASN A 317 -9.80 6.35 13.03
CA ASN A 317 -11.24 6.31 13.19
C ASN A 317 -11.88 7.03 12.00
N LYS A 318 -12.07 6.30 10.89
CA LYS A 318 -12.61 6.79 9.62
C LYS A 318 -14.13 6.88 9.61
N THR A 319 -14.78 6.87 10.77
CA THR A 319 -16.17 7.35 10.84
C THR A 319 -16.14 8.87 10.70
N ASN A 320 -16.41 9.37 9.50
CA ASN A 320 -16.72 10.78 9.34
C ASN A 320 -18.03 11.03 10.11
N GLY A 321 -17.93 11.52 11.34
CA GLY A 321 -19.09 11.69 12.23
C GLY A 321 -20.21 12.50 11.59
N LYS A 322 -19.87 13.41 10.66
CA LYS A 322 -20.86 14.13 9.85
C LYS A 322 -21.63 13.19 8.93
N VAL A 323 -20.97 12.26 8.23
CA VAL A 323 -21.63 11.26 7.37
C VAL A 323 -22.51 10.33 8.20
N THR A 324 -22.05 9.86 9.36
CA THR A 324 -22.86 9.03 10.25
C THR A 324 -24.10 9.76 10.75
N VAL A 325 -23.96 11.03 11.16
CA VAL A 325 -25.09 11.87 11.59
C VAL A 325 -26.04 12.17 10.43
N PHE A 326 -25.54 12.40 9.21
CA PHE A 326 -26.38 12.61 8.03
C PHE A 326 -27.14 11.36 7.60
N VAL A 327 -26.51 10.17 7.67
CA VAL A 327 -27.19 8.90 7.34
C VAL A 327 -28.25 8.57 8.38
N ILE A 328 -27.93 8.67 9.68
CA ILE A 328 -28.89 8.42 10.76
C ILE A 328 -30.02 9.45 10.71
N GLY A 329 -29.69 10.74 10.56
CA GLY A 329 -30.69 11.81 10.43
C GLY A 329 -31.58 11.63 9.18
N GLY A 330 -31.00 11.23 8.05
CA GLY A 330 -31.74 10.93 6.83
C GLY A 330 -32.72 9.77 7.00
N VAL A 331 -32.30 8.70 7.67
CA VAL A 331 -33.17 7.54 7.95
C VAL A 331 -34.32 7.93 8.89
N VAL A 332 -34.06 8.76 9.91
CA VAL A 332 -35.11 9.23 10.83
C VAL A 332 -36.12 10.14 10.13
N ILE A 333 -35.65 11.03 9.24
CA ILE A 333 -36.55 11.93 8.49
C ILE A 333 -37.39 11.13 7.48
N VAL A 334 -36.80 10.17 6.77
CA VAL A 334 -37.53 9.31 5.83
C VAL A 334 -38.51 8.41 6.56
N GLY A 335 -38.07 7.76 7.66
CA GLY A 335 -38.94 6.92 8.50
C GLY A 335 -40.09 7.71 9.13
N GLY A 336 -39.81 8.89 9.69
CA GLY A 336 -40.81 9.78 10.25
C GLY A 336 -41.78 10.36 9.20
N GLY A 337 -41.27 10.70 8.01
CA GLY A 337 -42.09 11.16 6.89
C GLY A 337 -43.04 10.08 6.36
N ILE A 338 -42.58 8.83 6.29
CA ILE A 338 -43.41 7.68 5.92
C ILE A 338 -44.49 7.42 6.98
N LEU A 339 -44.14 7.44 8.27
CA LEU A 339 -45.10 7.23 9.37
C LEU A 339 -46.17 8.33 9.40
N TRP A 340 -45.76 9.59 9.23
CA TRP A 340 -46.69 10.73 9.17
C TRP A 340 -47.62 10.65 7.96
N PHE A 341 -47.11 10.21 6.81
CA PHE A 341 -47.92 10.03 5.61
C PHE A 341 -48.92 8.88 5.73
N ILE A 342 -48.54 7.77 6.39
CA ILE A 342 -49.43 6.65 6.68
C ILE A 342 -50.57 7.08 7.62
N ARG A 343 -50.25 7.85 8.67
CA ARG A 343 -51.24 8.40 9.61
C ARG A 343 -52.19 9.41 8.96
N LYS A 344 -51.68 10.29 8.09
CA LYS A 344 -52.51 11.27 7.35
C LYS A 344 -53.48 10.60 6.38
N LYS A 345 -53.14 9.42 5.86
CA LYS A 345 -53.96 8.68 4.90
C LYS A 345 -54.92 7.69 5.55
N GLY A 346 -54.94 7.61 6.89
CA GLY A 346 -55.88 6.79 7.66
C GLY A 346 -55.66 5.29 7.49
N TRP A 347 -54.43 4.86 7.20
CA TRP A 347 -54.09 3.44 7.03
C TRP A 347 -53.63 2.78 8.34
N ILE A 348 -53.34 3.59 9.38
CA ILE A 348 -53.14 3.25 10.81
C ILE A 348 -53.75 4.38 11.64
#